data_AF-A0A524E3F3-F1
#
_entry.id   AF-A0A524E3F3-F1
#
_cell.length_a   1.000
_cell.length_b   1.000
_cell.length_c   1.000
_cell.angle_alpha   90.00
_cell.angle_beta   90.00
_cell.angle_gamma   90.00
#
_symmetry.space_group_name_H-M   'P 1'
#
loop_
_entity.id
_entity.type
_entity.pdbx_description
1 polymer ?
#
loop_
_entity_poly.entity_id
_entity_poly.type
_entity_poly.pdbx_seq_one_letter_code
_entity_poly.pdbx_strand_id
1 'polypeptide(L)'
;MLTILGILLGFFIILINQPNQPILSSYVILTGLGTSISMLISGVSGSYLSEKAEQKKYKKELDKAMAMLYSETDIGEEINNSKIDDEEIQKAMVIPIKNNSDKKKRVLIFKSRDESRKIRTIHEKAERFTGIVVSIINGISPFCGGVVAILPFFFVTQAGLNVFISSFIIIFICIIFLGMFLGIISKESILKNVLQMLAAFILTIIITIFLLRI
;
A
#
# COMPACT_ATOMS: atom_id res chain seq x y z
N MET A 1 7.56 -9.46 -11.50
CA MET A 1 8.30 -10.64 -12.00
C MET A 1 7.66 -11.96 -11.61
N LEU A 2 7.60 -12.34 -10.33
CA LEU A 2 7.11 -13.68 -9.93
C LEU A 2 5.63 -13.94 -10.30
N THR A 3 4.80 -12.90 -10.24
CA THR A 3 3.39 -12.94 -10.68
C THR A 3 3.26 -13.20 -12.19
N ILE A 4 4.01 -12.47 -13.02
CA ILE A 4 4.05 -12.67 -14.48
C ILE A 4 4.63 -14.07 -14.80
N LEU A 5 5.64 -14.52 -14.07
CA LEU A 5 6.20 -15.86 -14.23
C LEU A 5 5.12 -16.95 -14.09
N GLY A 6 4.28 -16.89 -13.07
CA GLY A 6 3.20 -17.85 -12.87
C GLY A 6 2.22 -17.89 -14.06
N ILE A 7 1.86 -16.72 -14.59
CA ILE A 7 1.01 -16.60 -15.79
C ILE A 7 1.70 -17.23 -17.01
N LEU A 8 2.98 -16.90 -17.24
CA LEU A 8 3.77 -17.44 -18.34
C LEU A 8 3.97 -18.95 -18.25
N LEU A 9 4.17 -19.49 -17.04
CA LEU A 9 4.23 -20.94 -16.80
C LEU A 9 2.91 -21.61 -17.17
N GLY A 10 1.77 -21.01 -16.83
CA GLY A 10 0.45 -21.54 -17.21
C GLY A 10 0.32 -21.69 -18.73
N PHE A 11 0.64 -20.62 -19.48
CA PHE A 11 0.65 -20.67 -20.94
C PHE A 11 1.69 -21.65 -21.50
N PHE A 12 2.89 -21.71 -20.90
CA PHE A 12 3.95 -22.59 -21.33
C PHE A 12 3.57 -24.08 -21.20
N ILE A 13 2.88 -24.46 -20.13
CA ILE A 13 2.43 -25.85 -19.94
C ILE A 13 1.34 -26.21 -20.96
N ILE A 14 0.42 -25.29 -21.26
CA ILE A 14 -0.57 -25.47 -22.34
C ILE A 14 0.13 -25.73 -23.67
N LEU A 15 1.18 -24.97 -23.97
CA LEU A 15 1.97 -25.12 -25.20
C LEU A 15 2.71 -26.46 -25.27
N ILE A 16 3.23 -26.98 -24.15
CA ILE A 16 3.86 -28.31 -24.09
C ILE A 16 2.84 -29.42 -24.36
N ASN A 17 1.63 -29.28 -23.81
CA ASN A 17 0.57 -30.29 -23.99
C ASN A 17 -0.04 -30.28 -25.40
N GLN A 18 -0.03 -29.12 -26.09
CA GLN A 18 -0.54 -28.97 -27.45
C GLN A 18 0.48 -28.27 -28.37
N PRO A 19 1.54 -28.98 -28.81
CA PRO A 19 2.67 -28.37 -29.53
C PRO A 19 2.30 -27.78 -30.90
N ASN A 20 1.14 -28.15 -31.47
CA ASN A 20 0.72 -27.73 -32.81
C ASN A 20 -0.12 -26.44 -32.83
N GLN A 21 -0.36 -25.79 -31.68
CA GLN A 21 -1.13 -24.55 -31.60
C GLN A 21 -0.31 -23.47 -30.89
N PRO A 22 0.38 -22.58 -31.64
CA PRO A 22 1.11 -21.49 -31.01
C PRO A 22 0.14 -20.52 -30.32
N ILE A 23 0.54 -20.01 -29.17
CA ILE A 23 -0.30 -19.12 -28.37
C ILE A 23 -0.24 -17.73 -28.99
N LEU A 24 -1.40 -17.09 -29.15
CA LEU A 24 -1.45 -15.73 -29.65
C LEU A 24 -0.81 -14.79 -28.64
N SER A 25 0.21 -14.03 -29.06
CA SER A 25 0.97 -13.15 -28.13
C SER A 25 0.09 -12.09 -27.48
N SER A 26 -1.00 -11.70 -28.13
CA SER A 26 -1.98 -10.75 -27.58
C SER A 26 -2.59 -11.22 -26.26
N TYR A 27 -2.81 -12.53 -26.07
CA TYR A 27 -3.33 -13.05 -24.79
C TYR A 27 -2.30 -12.91 -23.67
N VAL A 28 -1.03 -13.19 -23.96
CA VAL A 28 0.06 -13.05 -22.99
C VAL A 28 0.30 -11.58 -22.64
N ILE A 29 0.26 -10.69 -23.65
CA ILE A 29 0.41 -9.24 -23.43
C ILE A 29 -0.77 -8.69 -22.64
N LEU A 30 -2.01 -9.07 -22.98
CA LEU A 30 -3.21 -8.60 -22.29
C LEU A 30 -3.22 -9.02 -20.82
N THR A 31 -2.95 -10.30 -20.54
CA THR A 31 -2.89 -10.82 -19.17
C THR A 31 -1.70 -10.23 -18.41
N GLY A 32 -0.52 -10.19 -19.02
CA GLY A 32 0.68 -9.64 -18.40
C GLY A 32 0.59 -8.14 -18.08
N LEU A 33 0.14 -7.33 -19.03
CA LEU A 33 -0.09 -5.89 -18.80
C LEU A 33 -1.25 -5.67 -17.84
N GLY A 34 -2.36 -6.39 -17.99
CA GLY A 34 -3.52 -6.29 -17.10
C GLY A 34 -3.15 -6.58 -15.65
N THR A 35 -2.43 -7.67 -15.40
CA THR A 35 -1.90 -7.99 -14.07
C THR A 35 -0.91 -6.94 -13.58
N SER A 36 -0.03 -6.43 -14.43
CA SER A 36 0.96 -5.41 -14.04
C SER A 36 0.28 -4.08 -13.67
N ILE A 37 -0.73 -3.64 -14.41
CA ILE A 37 -1.52 -2.42 -14.13
C ILE A 37 -2.31 -2.62 -12.84
N SER A 38 -2.93 -3.78 -12.66
CA SER A 38 -3.63 -4.12 -11.41
C SER A 38 -2.67 -4.07 -10.22
N MET A 39 -1.48 -4.65 -10.36
CA MET A 39 -0.45 -4.64 -9.32
C MET A 39 0.10 -3.23 -9.06
N LEU A 40 0.18 -2.36 -10.07
CA LEU A 40 0.53 -0.95 -9.92
C LEU A 40 -0.49 -0.22 -9.06
N ILE A 41 -1.77 -0.28 -9.44
CA ILE A 41 -2.86 0.44 -8.76
C ILE A 41 -3.01 -0.08 -7.33
N SER A 42 -2.95 -1.41 -7.15
CA SER A 42 -3.02 -2.07 -5.85
C SER A 42 -1.80 -1.74 -4.99
N GLY A 43 -0.59 -1.74 -5.58
CA GLY A 43 0.65 -1.45 -4.88
C GLY A 43 0.76 0.00 -4.40
N VAL A 44 0.39 0.98 -5.25
CA VAL A 44 0.33 2.40 -4.85
C VAL A 44 -0.73 2.60 -3.78
N SER A 45 -1.96 2.14 -4.02
CA SER A 45 -3.06 2.39 -3.10
C SER A 45 -2.82 1.70 -1.75
N GLY A 46 -2.43 0.42 -1.76
CA GLY A 46 -2.23 -0.38 -0.56
C GLY A 46 -1.13 0.17 0.34
N SER A 47 0.03 0.54 -0.24
CA SER A 47 1.12 1.13 0.53
C SER A 47 0.74 2.51 1.09
N TYR A 48 0.12 3.38 0.29
CA TYR A 48 -0.29 4.71 0.75
C TYR A 48 -1.32 4.65 1.88
N LEU A 49 -2.32 3.77 1.74
CA LEU A 49 -3.36 3.57 2.76
C LEU A 49 -2.76 3.02 4.06
N SER A 50 -1.86 2.04 3.96
CA SER A 50 -1.19 1.44 5.12
C SER A 50 -0.34 2.48 5.86
N GLU A 51 0.49 3.22 5.14
CA GLU A 51 1.38 4.21 5.76
C GLU A 51 0.59 5.38 6.36
N LYS A 52 -0.46 5.85 5.68
CA LYS A 52 -1.36 6.87 6.24
C LYS A 52 -2.09 6.38 7.50
N ALA A 53 -2.47 5.10 7.55
CA ALA A 53 -3.10 4.51 8.73
C ALA A 53 -2.12 4.42 9.90
N GLU A 54 -0.88 4.01 9.64
CA GLU A 54 0.20 3.94 10.63
C GLU A 54 0.54 5.33 11.18
N GLN A 55 0.72 6.33 10.31
CA GLN A 55 0.97 7.72 10.71
C GLN A 55 -0.16 8.26 11.60
N LYS A 56 -1.42 8.01 11.24
CA LYS A 56 -2.58 8.46 12.04
C LYS A 56 -2.62 7.77 13.41
N LYS A 57 -2.32 6.48 13.46
CA LYS A 57 -2.27 5.71 14.72
C LYS A 57 -1.13 6.22 15.61
N TYR A 58 0.05 6.40 15.04
CA TYR A 58 1.23 6.91 15.74
C TYR A 58 0.97 8.29 16.36
N LYS A 59 0.39 9.21 15.59
CA LYS A 59 -0.03 10.53 16.10
C LYS A 59 -1.01 10.44 17.27
N LYS A 60 -2.01 9.56 17.16
CA LYS A 60 -3.01 9.36 18.24
C LYS A 60 -2.38 8.78 19.51
N GLU A 61 -1.42 7.87 19.39
CA GLU A 61 -0.67 7.32 20.52
C GLU A 61 0.20 8.39 21.20
N LEU A 62 0.86 9.23 20.41
CA LEU A 62 1.62 10.37 20.91
C LEU A 62 0.73 11.38 21.66
N ASP A 63 -0.40 11.79 21.10
CA ASP A 63 -1.32 12.74 21.75
C ASP A 63 -1.91 12.15 23.05
N LYS A 64 -2.13 10.84 23.11
CA LYS A 64 -2.58 10.14 24.33
C LYS A 64 -1.47 10.11 25.40
N ALA A 65 -0.22 9.83 25.01
CA ALA A 65 0.92 9.81 25.92
C ALA A 65 1.24 11.19 26.52
N MET A 66 0.95 12.27 25.77
CA MET A 66 1.09 13.65 26.25
C MET A 66 -0.12 14.16 27.06
N ALA A 67 -1.10 13.31 27.38
CA ALA A 67 -2.37 13.67 28.04
C ALA A 67 -3.20 14.76 27.31
N MET A 68 -2.84 15.07 26.06
CA MET A 68 -3.53 16.07 25.23
C MET A 68 -4.92 15.57 24.81
N LEU A 69 -5.04 14.26 24.55
CA LEU A 69 -6.32 13.64 24.19
C LEU A 69 -7.30 13.50 25.38
N TYR A 70 -6.78 13.30 26.60
CA TYR A 70 -7.61 13.23 27.81
C TYR A 70 -8.17 14.61 28.15
N SER A 71 -7.32 15.64 28.13
CA SER A 71 -7.76 17.02 28.38
C SER A 71 -8.83 17.49 27.40
N GLU A 72 -8.76 17.18 26.10
CA GLU A 72 -9.84 17.52 25.15
C GLU A 72 -11.18 16.82 25.48
N THR A 73 -11.14 15.57 25.92
CA THR A 73 -12.34 14.78 26.25
C THR A 73 -12.97 15.27 27.55
N ASP A 74 -12.15 15.52 28.58
CA ASP A 74 -12.58 16.04 29.88
C ASP A 74 -13.17 17.46 29.75
N ILE A 75 -12.53 18.33 28.94
CA ILE A 75 -13.06 19.66 28.62
C ILE A 75 -14.40 19.54 27.87
N GLY A 76 -14.54 18.55 26.98
CA GLY A 76 -15.78 18.28 26.25
C GLY A 76 -16.93 17.87 27.16
N GLU A 77 -16.67 16.98 28.13
CA GLU A 77 -17.66 16.55 29.13
C GLU A 77 -18.04 17.68 30.10
N GLU A 78 -17.08 18.47 30.60
CA GLU A 78 -17.36 19.64 31.46
C GLU A 78 -18.22 20.69 30.74
N ILE A 79 -17.94 20.96 29.46
CA ILE A 79 -18.75 21.89 28.66
C ILE A 79 -20.16 21.34 28.45
N ASN A 80 -20.32 20.03 28.25
CA ASN A 80 -21.62 19.43 28.02
C ASN A 80 -22.47 19.40 29.30
N ASN A 81 -21.90 18.99 30.43
CA ASN A 81 -22.58 19.00 31.73
C ASN A 81 -22.99 20.41 32.14
N SER A 82 -22.10 21.40 31.99
CA SER A 82 -22.47 22.80 32.26
C SER A 82 -23.54 23.36 31.31
N LYS A 83 -23.74 22.76 30.13
CA LYS A 83 -24.83 23.12 29.21
C LYS A 83 -26.15 22.52 29.63
N ILE A 84 -26.12 21.27 30.10
CA ILE A 84 -27.29 20.56 30.63
C ILE A 84 -27.77 21.25 31.91
N ASP A 85 -26.86 21.59 32.83
CA ASP A 85 -27.18 22.32 34.06
C ASP A 85 -27.81 23.69 33.77
N ASP A 86 -27.22 24.47 32.85
CA ASP A 86 -27.76 25.77 32.44
C ASP A 86 -29.17 25.67 31.83
N GLU A 87 -29.49 24.57 31.13
CA GLU A 87 -30.82 24.32 30.54
C GLU A 87 -31.85 23.89 31.58
N GLU A 88 -31.48 23.01 32.52
CA GLU A 88 -32.37 22.59 33.60
C GLU A 88 -32.71 23.75 34.54
N ILE A 89 -31.71 24.57 34.88
CA ILE A 89 -31.90 25.78 35.71
C ILE A 89 -32.83 26.78 35.01
N GLN A 90 -32.72 26.95 33.69
CA GLN A 90 -33.60 27.83 32.91
C GLN A 90 -35.04 27.32 32.85
N LYS A 91 -35.26 26.02 32.71
CA LYS A 91 -36.60 25.42 32.74
C LYS A 91 -37.28 25.58 34.11
N ALA A 92 -36.50 25.65 35.18
CA ALA A 92 -36.99 25.84 36.54
C ALA A 92 -37.19 27.31 36.95
N MET A 93 -36.79 28.29 36.12
CA MET A 93 -36.87 29.72 36.45
C MET A 93 -38.08 30.43 35.82
N VAL A 94 -38.74 31.30 36.59
CA VAL A 94 -39.88 32.12 36.14
C VAL A 94 -39.43 33.37 35.36
N ILE A 95 -38.18 33.81 35.54
CA ILE A 95 -37.60 35.00 34.87
C ILE A 95 -36.24 34.60 34.28
N PRO A 96 -36.01 34.76 32.96
CA PRO A 96 -34.74 34.38 32.36
C PRO A 96 -33.63 35.37 32.73
N ILE A 97 -32.56 34.87 33.37
CA ILE A 97 -31.33 35.64 33.60
C ILE A 97 -30.50 35.64 32.32
N LYS A 98 -30.18 36.82 31.78
CA LYS A 98 -29.22 36.96 30.67
C LYS A 98 -27.80 36.71 31.18
N ASN A 99 -27.35 35.47 31.04
CA ASN A 99 -26.16 34.98 31.71
C ASN A 99 -24.87 35.35 30.96
N ASN A 100 -23.82 35.78 31.68
CA ASN A 100 -22.47 36.08 31.14
C ASN A 100 -21.60 34.81 31.05
N SER A 101 -22.20 33.63 31.30
CA SER A 101 -21.59 32.30 31.14
C SER A 101 -21.20 32.00 29.68
N ASP A 102 -21.80 32.70 28.71
CA ASP A 102 -21.40 32.71 27.31
C ASP A 102 -19.93 33.11 27.11
N LYS A 103 -19.38 34.01 27.93
CA LYS A 103 -17.96 34.44 27.81
C LYS A 103 -17.01 33.31 28.21
N LYS A 104 -17.30 32.60 29.31
CA LYS A 104 -16.47 31.49 29.81
C LYS A 104 -16.54 30.28 28.86
N LYS A 105 -17.75 29.95 28.36
CA LYS A 105 -17.97 28.95 27.29
C LYS A 105 -17.24 29.32 26.00
N ARG A 106 -17.34 30.58 25.54
CA ARG A 106 -16.62 31.04 24.34
C ARG A 106 -15.11 30.94 24.50
N VAL A 107 -14.54 31.26 25.67
CA VAL A 107 -13.08 31.16 25.90
C VAL A 107 -12.60 29.70 25.89
N LEU A 108 -13.34 28.76 26.50
CA LEU A 108 -13.01 27.33 26.47
C LEU A 108 -13.14 26.73 25.06
N ILE A 109 -14.21 27.08 24.33
CA ILE A 109 -14.40 26.69 22.93
C ILE A 109 -13.33 27.32 22.03
N PHE A 110 -12.93 28.58 22.27
CA PHE A 110 -11.87 29.24 21.51
C PHE A 110 -10.50 28.61 21.79
N LYS A 111 -10.24 28.18 23.04
CA LYS A 111 -9.02 27.48 23.42
C LYS A 111 -8.90 26.09 22.78
N SER A 112 -9.99 25.30 22.75
CA SER A 112 -9.98 24.00 22.02
C SER A 112 -9.88 24.19 20.49
N ARG A 113 -10.47 25.26 19.97
CA ARG A 113 -10.43 25.58 18.53
C ARG A 113 -9.08 26.13 18.08
N ASP A 114 -8.34 26.81 18.96
CA ASP A 114 -6.99 27.32 18.68
C ASP A 114 -5.93 26.20 18.75
N GLU A 115 -6.06 25.23 19.67
CA GLU A 115 -5.20 24.02 19.66
C GLU A 115 -5.43 23.13 18.42
N SER A 116 -6.64 23.12 17.86
CA SER A 116 -6.94 22.40 16.61
C SER A 116 -6.25 23.00 15.37
N ARG A 117 -5.76 24.25 15.44
CA ARG A 117 -4.90 24.86 14.41
C ARG A 117 -3.44 24.47 14.62
N LYS A 118 -3.18 23.18 14.89
CA LYS A 118 -1.83 22.63 14.98
C LYS A 118 -1.16 22.81 13.61
N ILE A 119 -0.24 23.77 13.52
CA ILE A 119 0.62 23.98 12.36
C ILE A 119 1.31 22.64 12.10
N ARG A 120 1.09 22.04 10.93
CA ARG A 120 1.73 20.76 10.57
C ARG A 120 3.24 20.93 10.73
N THR A 121 3.82 20.14 11.62
CA THR A 121 5.27 20.17 11.83
C THR A 121 5.97 19.80 10.51
N ILE A 122 7.19 20.29 10.33
CA ILE A 122 8.02 19.89 9.18
C ILE A 122 8.16 18.36 9.06
N HIS A 123 8.13 17.66 10.21
CA HIS A 123 8.14 16.21 10.30
C HIS A 123 6.87 15.57 9.74
N GLU A 124 5.67 16.04 10.11
CA GLU A 124 4.40 15.51 9.57
C GLU A 124 4.30 15.72 8.05
N LYS A 125 4.84 16.84 7.53
CA LYS A 125 4.90 17.06 6.07
C LYS A 125 5.90 16.11 5.40
N ALA A 126 7.05 15.88 6.01
CA ALA A 126 8.07 14.97 5.49
C ALA A 126 7.57 13.52 5.46
N GLU A 127 6.96 13.04 6.54
CA GLU A 127 6.36 11.69 6.60
C GLU A 127 5.29 11.50 5.54
N ARG A 128 4.39 12.48 5.37
CA ARG A 128 3.37 12.39 4.32
C ARG A 128 3.99 12.36 2.92
N PHE A 129 5.04 13.15 2.69
CA PHE A 129 5.74 13.15 1.41
C PHE A 129 6.44 11.81 1.17
N THR A 130 7.17 11.28 2.15
CA THR A 130 7.79 9.95 2.11
C THR A 130 6.76 8.90 1.75
N GLY A 131 5.60 8.88 2.39
CA GLY A 131 4.59 7.86 2.09
C GLY A 131 3.97 7.96 0.70
N ILE A 132 3.87 9.17 0.13
CA ILE A 132 3.47 9.33 -1.27
C ILE A 132 4.57 8.79 -2.19
N VAL A 133 5.84 9.08 -1.92
CA VAL A 133 6.96 8.61 -2.75
C VAL A 133 7.12 7.08 -2.67
N VAL A 134 7.10 6.52 -1.46
CA VAL A 134 7.23 5.07 -1.21
C VAL A 134 6.12 4.30 -1.88
N SER A 135 4.87 4.77 -1.77
CA SER A 135 3.73 4.12 -2.41
C SER A 135 3.83 4.12 -3.94
N ILE A 136 4.25 5.22 -4.55
CA ILE A 136 4.51 5.30 -5.99
C ILE A 136 5.57 4.27 -6.41
N ILE A 137 6.70 4.21 -5.70
CA ILE A 137 7.78 3.26 -5.99
C ILE A 137 7.28 1.81 -5.84
N ASN A 138 6.48 1.53 -4.81
CA ASN A 138 5.94 0.20 -4.53
C ASN A 138 4.98 -0.30 -5.63
N GLY A 139 4.25 0.60 -6.29
CA GLY A 139 3.43 0.25 -7.45
C GLY A 139 4.21 0.16 -8.77
N ILE A 140 5.09 1.13 -9.04
CA ILE A 140 5.83 1.21 -10.31
C ILE A 140 6.85 0.06 -10.44
N SER A 141 7.52 -0.32 -9.34
CA SER A 141 8.58 -1.34 -9.38
C SER A 141 8.08 -2.70 -9.90
N PRO A 142 7.00 -3.30 -9.35
CA PRO A 142 6.45 -4.53 -9.88
C PRO A 142 5.90 -4.40 -11.31
N PHE A 143 5.37 -3.23 -11.68
CA PHE A 143 4.85 -2.96 -13.02
C PHE A 143 5.96 -2.96 -14.07
N CYS A 144 7.03 -2.21 -13.84
CA CYS A 144 8.21 -2.23 -14.70
C CYS A 144 8.79 -3.65 -14.77
N GLY A 145 8.86 -4.31 -13.61
CA GLY A 145 9.22 -5.71 -13.49
C GLY A 145 8.17 -6.69 -14.03
N GLY A 146 7.06 -6.26 -14.62
CA GLY A 146 6.12 -7.10 -15.37
C GLY A 146 6.25 -6.86 -16.86
N VAL A 147 6.32 -5.59 -17.25
CA VAL A 147 6.56 -5.15 -18.63
C VAL A 147 7.85 -5.74 -19.19
N VAL A 148 8.94 -5.73 -18.41
CA VAL A 148 10.22 -6.30 -18.85
C VAL A 148 10.13 -7.82 -19.08
N ALA A 149 9.32 -8.54 -18.29
CA ALA A 149 9.16 -9.99 -18.47
C ALA A 149 8.41 -10.34 -19.76
N ILE A 150 7.39 -9.56 -20.12
CA ILE A 150 6.60 -9.81 -21.33
C ILE A 150 7.20 -9.20 -22.60
N LEU A 151 8.35 -8.52 -22.50
CA LEU A 151 8.98 -7.81 -23.60
C LEU A 151 9.16 -8.66 -24.88
N PRO A 152 9.60 -9.93 -24.83
CA PRO A 152 9.78 -10.75 -26.04
C PRO A 152 8.48 -10.95 -26.84
N PHE A 153 7.32 -10.93 -26.18
CA PHE A 153 6.04 -11.20 -26.80
C PHE A 153 5.54 -10.04 -27.68
N PHE A 154 6.07 -8.82 -27.51
CA PHE A 154 5.71 -7.68 -28.37
C PHE A 154 6.25 -7.82 -29.79
N PHE A 155 7.31 -8.61 -29.99
CA PHE A 155 7.99 -8.73 -31.29
C PHE A 155 7.46 -9.88 -32.14
N VAL A 156 6.53 -10.68 -31.62
CA VAL A 156 5.97 -11.85 -32.30
C VAL A 156 4.44 -11.84 -32.23
N THR A 157 3.77 -12.27 -33.28
CA THR A 157 2.29 -12.41 -33.28
C THR A 157 1.85 -13.76 -32.71
N GLN A 158 2.66 -14.80 -32.92
CA GLN A 158 2.45 -16.16 -32.43
C GLN A 158 3.65 -16.56 -31.58
N ALA A 159 3.40 -16.84 -30.30
CA ALA A 159 4.41 -17.23 -29.34
C ALA A 159 4.57 -18.76 -29.30
N GLY A 160 5.67 -19.23 -29.87
CA GLY A 160 6.15 -20.61 -29.73
C GLY A 160 7.10 -20.78 -28.53
N LEU A 161 7.61 -22.00 -28.36
CA LEU A 161 8.45 -22.39 -27.21
C LEU A 161 9.68 -21.47 -27.03
N ASN A 162 10.30 -21.07 -28.14
CA ASN A 162 11.50 -20.24 -28.14
C ASN A 162 11.26 -18.88 -27.46
N VAL A 163 10.10 -18.27 -27.69
CA VAL A 163 9.76 -16.94 -27.13
C VAL A 163 9.55 -17.03 -25.62
N PHE A 164 8.88 -18.09 -25.15
CA PHE A 164 8.71 -18.36 -23.72
C PHE A 164 10.06 -18.59 -23.03
N ILE A 165 10.95 -19.38 -23.64
CA ILE A 165 12.30 -19.60 -23.12
C ILE A 165 13.07 -18.28 -23.01
N SER A 166 13.02 -17.42 -24.04
CA SER A 166 13.63 -16.08 -23.98
C SER A 166 13.09 -15.23 -22.83
N SER A 167 11.77 -15.26 -22.60
CA SER A 167 11.14 -14.55 -21.47
C SER A 167 11.59 -15.12 -20.11
N PHE A 168 11.64 -16.45 -19.94
CA PHE A 168 12.12 -17.05 -18.71
C PHE A 168 13.58 -16.73 -18.41
N ILE A 169 14.43 -16.65 -19.44
CA ILE A 169 15.83 -16.21 -19.29
C ILE A 169 15.88 -14.77 -18.77
N ILE A 170 15.08 -13.86 -19.34
CA ILE A 170 15.00 -12.47 -18.87
C ILE A 170 14.56 -12.43 -17.40
N ILE A 171 13.51 -13.17 -17.04
CA ILE A 171 13.01 -13.22 -15.67
C ILE A 171 14.08 -13.76 -14.71
N PHE A 172 14.76 -14.85 -15.07
CA PHE A 172 15.80 -15.45 -14.25
C PHE A 172 16.96 -14.48 -13.99
N ILE A 173 17.43 -13.81 -15.05
CA ILE A 173 18.46 -12.77 -14.94
C ILE A 173 17.97 -11.63 -14.04
N CYS A 174 16.76 -11.11 -14.26
CA CYS A 174 16.19 -10.05 -13.43
C CYS A 174 16.06 -10.46 -11.97
N ILE A 175 15.68 -11.70 -11.65
CA ILE A 175 15.56 -12.19 -10.28
C ILE A 175 16.92 -12.26 -9.59
N ILE A 176 17.97 -12.69 -10.29
CA ILE A 176 19.34 -12.67 -9.75
C ILE A 176 19.77 -11.24 -9.46
N PHE A 177 19.56 -10.31 -10.40
CA PHE A 177 19.88 -8.89 -10.18
C PHE A 177 19.09 -8.29 -9.01
N LEU A 178 17.79 -8.60 -8.90
CA LEU A 178 16.96 -8.11 -7.81
C LEU A 178 17.39 -8.69 -6.46
N GLY A 179 17.74 -9.98 -6.41
CA GLY A 179 18.26 -10.62 -5.20
C GLY A 179 19.62 -10.07 -4.78
N MET A 180 20.49 -9.76 -5.75
CA MET A 180 21.77 -9.11 -5.49
C MET A 180 21.57 -7.70 -4.94
N PHE A 181 20.70 -6.92 -5.59
CA PHE A 181 20.36 -5.57 -5.16
C PHE A 181 19.79 -5.56 -3.74
N LEU A 182 18.85 -6.45 -3.44
CA LEU A 182 18.26 -6.55 -2.11
C LEU A 182 19.30 -6.95 -1.06
N GLY A 183 20.22 -7.87 -1.38
CA GLY A 183 21.30 -8.25 -0.48
C GLY A 183 22.25 -7.10 -0.14
N ILE A 184 22.57 -6.25 -1.12
CA ILE A 184 23.40 -5.05 -0.92
C ILE A 184 22.66 -4.04 -0.04
N ILE A 185 21.39 -3.75 -0.33
CA ILE A 185 20.58 -2.78 0.44
C ILE A 185 20.33 -3.28 1.88
N SER A 186 20.10 -4.58 2.06
CA SER A 186 19.77 -5.19 3.35
C SER A 186 20.98 -5.30 4.30
N LYS A 187 22.20 -5.01 3.83
CA LYS A 187 23.47 -5.27 4.56
C LYS A 187 23.62 -6.73 5.02
N GLU A 188 23.03 -7.65 4.26
CA GLU A 188 23.12 -9.08 4.49
C GLU A 188 24.01 -9.75 3.43
N SER A 189 24.32 -11.03 3.61
CA SER A 189 25.03 -11.78 2.59
C SER A 189 24.20 -11.84 1.30
N ILE A 190 24.74 -11.25 0.22
CA ILE A 190 24.18 -11.21 -1.14
C ILE A 190 23.70 -12.59 -1.60
N LEU A 191 24.52 -13.62 -1.35
CA LEU A 191 24.24 -14.99 -1.79
C LEU A 191 22.97 -15.58 -1.15
N LYS A 192 22.71 -15.31 0.14
CA LYS A 192 21.48 -15.76 0.81
C LYS A 192 20.24 -15.13 0.18
N ASN A 193 20.30 -13.84 -0.13
CA ASN A 193 19.17 -13.12 -0.73
C ASN A 193 18.87 -13.58 -2.16
N VAL A 194 19.92 -13.82 -2.97
CA VAL A 194 19.76 -14.44 -4.29
C VAL A 194 19.16 -15.84 -4.18
N LEU A 195 19.64 -16.65 -3.24
CA LEU A 195 19.12 -18.01 -3.04
C LEU A 195 17.67 -18.02 -2.54
N GLN A 196 17.29 -17.08 -1.67
CA GLN A 196 15.91 -16.91 -1.20
C GLN A 196 14.97 -16.51 -2.34
N MET A 197 15.39 -15.58 -3.20
CA MET A 197 14.64 -15.20 -4.40
C MET A 197 14.51 -16.35 -5.40
N LEU A 198 15.57 -17.15 -5.60
CA LEU A 198 15.51 -18.36 -6.43
C LEU A 198 14.61 -19.44 -5.83
N ALA A 199 14.60 -19.59 -4.50
CA ALA A 199 13.68 -20.51 -3.83
C ALA A 199 12.23 -20.11 -4.07
N ALA A 200 11.90 -18.81 -4.01
CA ALA A 200 10.56 -18.31 -4.36
C ALA A 200 10.20 -18.57 -5.83
N PHE A 201 11.16 -18.42 -6.75
CA PHE A 201 11.02 -18.75 -8.17
C PHE A 201 10.67 -20.23 -8.38
N ILE A 202 11.45 -21.14 -7.79
CA ILE A 202 11.24 -22.59 -7.87
C ILE A 202 9.91 -22.98 -7.22
N LEU A 203 9.60 -22.42 -6.05
CA LEU A 203 8.34 -22.67 -5.35
C LEU A 203 7.13 -22.28 -6.21
N THR A 204 7.21 -21.14 -6.90
CA THR A 204 6.15 -20.69 -7.82
C THR A 204 5.95 -21.65 -8.98
N ILE A 205 7.05 -22.19 -9.54
CA ILE A 205 6.99 -23.23 -10.58
C ILE A 205 6.29 -24.49 -10.06
N ILE A 206 6.70 -24.98 -8.89
CA ILE A 206 6.14 -26.19 -8.28
C ILE A 206 4.64 -26.03 -8.05
N ILE A 207 4.23 -24.91 -7.43
CA ILE A 207 2.81 -24.66 -7.13
C ILE A 207 2.00 -24.53 -8.43
N THR A 208 2.51 -23.82 -9.44
CA THR A 208 1.79 -23.62 -10.70
C THR A 208 1.61 -24.93 -11.46
N ILE A 209 2.65 -25.76 -11.56
CA ILE A 209 2.56 -27.09 -12.18
C ILE A 209 1.58 -27.99 -11.41
N PHE A 210 1.65 -27.97 -10.08
CA PHE A 210 0.74 -28.77 -9.24
C PHE A 210 -0.72 -28.35 -9.45
N LEU A 211 -1.01 -27.05 -9.45
CA LEU A 211 -2.36 -26.54 -9.60
C LEU A 211 -2.94 -26.81 -10.99
N LEU A 212 -2.11 -26.74 -12.04
CA LEU A 212 -2.56 -27.00 -13.41
C LEU A 212 -2.78 -28.49 -13.72
N ARG A 213 -2.26 -29.39 -12.88
CA ARG A 213 -2.45 -30.84 -13.01
C ARG A 213 -3.77 -31.32 -12.38
N ILE A 214 -4.37 -30.53 -11.50
CA ILE A 214 -5.69 -30.74 -10.87
C ILE A 214 -6.79 -30.29 -11.82
#